data_AF-A0A2T2WLY1-F1
#
_entry.id   AF-A0A2T2WLY1-F1
#
_cell.length_a   1.000
_cell.length_b   1.000
_cell.length_c   1.000
_cell.angle_alpha   90.00
_cell.angle_beta   90.00
_cell.angle_gamma   90.00
#
_symmetry.space_group_name_H-M   'P 1'
#
loop_
_entity.id
_entity.type
_entity.pdbx_description
1 polymer ?
#
loop_
_entity_poly.entity_id
_entity_poly.type
_entity_poly.pdbx_seq_one_letter_code
_entity_poly.pdbx_strand_id
1 'polypeptide(L)' 'MQFIPPPVAELSPLALINVSGWAWVIVAAVLLFGAPGLLRWLWNLTLPPLAQWPRLNYWAAFRLVLLVSLVGLVIRVF' A
#
# COMPACT_ATOMS: atom_id res chain seq x y z
N MET A 1 12.51 -42.93 37.36
CA MET A 1 12.45 -41.50 36.99
C MET A 1 11.51 -41.39 35.80
N GLN A 2 10.32 -40.81 35.98
CA GLN A 2 9.38 -40.61 34.87
C GLN A 2 9.87 -39.41 34.04
N PHE A 3 10.04 -39.61 32.74
CA PHE A 3 10.32 -38.53 31.79
C PHE A 3 9.05 -37.69 31.64
N ILE A 4 9.01 -36.54 32.31
CA ILE A 4 7.99 -35.53 32.10
C ILE A 4 8.47 -34.69 30.92
N PRO A 5 7.86 -34.80 29.73
CA PRO A 5 8.22 -33.92 28.62
C PRO A 5 7.96 -32.47 29.05
N PRO A 6 8.82 -31.52 28.64
CA PRO A 6 8.56 -30.11 28.90
C PRO A 6 7.18 -29.75 28.33
N PRO A 7 6.43 -28.85 28.98
CA PRO A 7 5.16 -28.36 28.44
C PRO A 7 5.43 -27.88 27.02
N VAL A 8 4.82 -28.55 26.05
CA VAL A 8 4.89 -28.16 24.64
C VAL A 8 4.44 -26.71 24.64
N ALA A 9 5.33 -25.78 24.27
CA ALA A 9 5.01 -24.37 24.22
C ALA A 9 3.90 -24.19 23.18
N GLU A 10 2.65 -24.28 23.64
CA GLU A 10 1.48 -24.02 22.81
C GLU A 10 1.60 -22.58 22.37
N LEU A 11 1.91 -22.37 21.10
CA LEU A 11 1.91 -21.05 20.47
C LEU A 11 0.58 -20.39 20.79
N SER A 12 0.58 -19.47 21.75
CA SER A 12 -0.65 -18.84 22.22
C SER A 12 -1.38 -18.23 21.01
N PRO A 13 -2.70 -18.40 20.85
CA PRO A 13 -3.45 -17.86 19.72
C PRO A 13 -3.25 -16.35 19.52
N LEU A 14 -2.97 -15.63 20.61
CA LEU A 14 -2.64 -14.20 20.63
C LEU A 14 -1.36 -13.86 19.84
N ALA A 15 -0.36 -14.75 19.82
CA ALA A 15 0.86 -14.57 19.04
C ALA A 15 0.63 -14.65 17.53
N LEU A 16 -0.32 -15.50 17.08
CA LEU A 16 -0.71 -15.60 15.66
C LEU A 16 -1.53 -14.39 15.21
N ILE A 17 -2.37 -13.83 16.08
CA ILE A 17 -3.23 -12.67 15.77
C ILE A 17 -2.39 -11.41 15.53
N ASN A 18 -1.29 -11.21 16.25
CA ASN A 18 -0.49 -9.97 16.16
C ASN A 18 0.29 -9.82 14.83
N VAL A 19 0.67 -10.92 14.18
CA VAL A 19 1.38 -10.87 12.88
C VAL A 19 0.46 -10.39 11.73
N SER A 20 -0.85 -10.65 11.85
CA SER A 20 -1.83 -10.31 10.81
C SER A 20 -2.06 -8.81 10.64
N GLY A 21 -2.00 -8.03 11.73
CA GLY A 21 -2.25 -6.59 11.69
C GLY A 21 -1.18 -5.80 10.94
N TRP A 22 0.10 -6.16 11.12
CA TRP A 22 1.22 -5.48 10.48
C TRP A 22 1.27 -5.69 8.97
N ALA A 23 0.86 -6.88 8.50
CA ALA A 23 0.79 -7.16 7.07
C ALA A 23 -0.14 -6.19 6.33
N TRP A 24 -1.32 -5.92 6.90
CA TRP A 24 -2.28 -4.97 6.31
C TRP A 24 -1.75 -3.54 6.32
N VAL A 25 -1.04 -3.13 7.36
CA VAL A 25 -0.43 -1.79 7.44
C VAL A 25 0.63 -1.62 6.35
N ILE A 26 1.47 -2.63 6.13
CA ILE A 26 2.51 -2.60 5.09
C ILE A 26 1.87 -2.51 3.70
N VAL A 27 0.85 -3.34 3.44
CA VAL A 27 0.13 -3.32 2.15
C VAL A 27 -0.51 -1.95 1.92
N ALA A 28 -1.19 -1.39 2.92
CA ALA A 28 -1.80 -0.06 2.83
C ALA A 28 -0.75 1.03 2.57
N ALA A 29 0.40 0.99 3.25
CA ALA A 29 1.49 1.93 3.04
C ALA A 29 2.07 1.81 1.63
N VAL A 30 2.31 0.59 1.14
CA VAL A 30 2.81 0.35 -0.23
C VAL A 30 1.81 0.85 -1.27
N LEU A 31 0.52 0.63 -1.07
CA LEU A 31 -0.49 1.16 -1.98
C LEU A 31 -0.54 2.70 -1.94
N LEU A 32 -0.51 3.29 -0.75
CA LEU A 32 -0.62 4.74 -0.57
C LEU A 32 0.59 5.51 -1.11
N PHE A 33 1.80 4.98 -0.91
CA PHE A 33 3.04 5.66 -1.32
C PHE A 33 3.62 5.13 -2.65
N GLY A 34 3.37 3.87 -2.97
CA GLY A 34 3.83 3.20 -4.19
C GLY A 34 3.00 3.56 -5.41
N ALA A 35 1.66 3.66 -5.31
CA ALA A 35 0.83 4.05 -6.44
C ALA A 35 1.18 5.44 -7.03
N PRO A 36 1.41 6.50 -6.21
CA PRO A 36 1.94 7.78 -6.70
C PRO A 36 3.30 7.69 -7.37
N GLY A 37 4.19 6.85 -6.82
CA GLY A 37 5.53 6.61 -7.37
C GLY A 37 5.45 5.96 -8.75
N LEU A 38 4.60 4.94 -8.88
CA LEU A 38 4.36 4.24 -10.14
C LEU A 38 3.70 5.16 -11.18
N LEU A 39 2.71 5.96 -10.78
CA LEU A 39 2.08 6.95 -11.65
C LEU A 39 3.08 7.98 -12.15
N ARG A 40 3.93 8.51 -11.27
CA ARG A 40 5.02 9.43 -11.65
C ARG A 40 5.94 8.79 -12.68
N TRP A 41 6.34 7.54 -12.46
CA TRP A 41 7.24 6.82 -13.35
C TRP A 41 6.63 6.62 -14.74
N LEU A 42 5.40 6.09 -14.79
CA LEU A 42 4.64 5.91 -16.03
C LEU A 42 4.40 7.24 -16.76
N TRP A 43 3.98 8.27 -16.03
CA TRP A 43 3.73 9.60 -16.60
C TRP A 43 5.00 10.15 -17.24
N ASN A 44 6.11 10.18 -16.50
CA ASN A 44 7.35 10.76 -16.98
C ASN A 44 7.99 9.97 -18.14
N LEU A 45 7.66 8.69 -18.28
CA LEU A 45 8.07 7.88 -19.43
C LEU A 45 7.23 8.13 -20.68
N THR A 46 5.91 8.30 -20.53
CA THR A 46 4.98 8.25 -21.68
C THR A 46 4.46 9.62 -22.10
N LEU A 47 4.09 10.49 -21.16
CA LEU A 47 3.33 11.70 -21.48
C LEU A 47 4.18 12.90 -21.92
N PRO A 48 5.39 13.14 -21.39
CA PRO A 48 6.25 14.17 -21.93
C PRO A 48 6.63 13.91 -23.40
N PRO A 49 6.98 12.69 -23.83
CA PRO A 49 7.26 12.42 -25.25
C PRO A 49 6.01 12.47 -26.15
N LEU A 50 4.85 11.98 -25.67
CA LEU A 50 3.65 11.85 -26.52
C LEU A 50 2.83 13.13 -26.63
N ALA A 51 2.75 13.91 -25.56
CA ALA A 51 1.83 15.05 -25.46
C ALA A 51 2.54 16.37 -25.09
N GLN A 52 3.88 16.38 -25.01
CA GLN A 52 4.68 17.50 -24.50
C GLN A 52 4.24 17.99 -23.12
N TRP A 53 3.69 17.10 -22.31
CA TRP A 53 3.19 17.43 -20.99
C TRP A 53 4.33 17.60 -19.97
N PRO A 54 4.12 18.47 -18.96
CA PRO A 54 5.12 18.70 -17.93
C PRO A 54 5.41 17.40 -17.16
N ARG A 55 6.67 17.24 -16.77
CA ARG A 55 7.10 16.14 -15.91
C ARG A 55 6.45 16.28 -14.53
N LEU A 56 5.94 15.17 -14.01
CA LEU A 56 5.37 15.13 -12.67
C LEU A 56 6.46 14.92 -11.62
N ASN A 57 6.44 15.77 -10.60
CA ASN A 57 7.13 15.55 -9.33
C ASN A 57 6.33 14.58 -8.46
N TYR A 58 6.98 13.94 -7.48
CA TYR A 58 6.33 12.97 -6.59
C TYR A 58 5.08 13.54 -5.91
N TRP A 59 5.20 14.74 -5.34
CA TRP A 59 4.07 15.44 -4.70
C TRP A 59 2.93 15.77 -5.65
N ALA A 60 3.23 16.06 -6.93
CA ALA A 60 2.21 16.32 -7.93
C ALA A 60 1.46 15.03 -8.29
N ALA A 61 2.18 13.92 -8.49
CA ALA A 61 1.57 12.60 -8.71
C ALA A 61 0.75 12.13 -7.50
N PHE A 62 1.22 12.37 -6.27
CA PHE A 62 0.48 12.07 -5.03
C PHE A 62 -0.86 12.80 -4.97
N ARG A 63 -0.86 14.12 -5.20
CA ARG A 63 -2.09 14.92 -5.27
C ARG A 63 -3.04 14.39 -6.35
N LEU A 64 -2.50 13.97 -7.50
CA LEU A 64 -3.30 13.45 -8.62
C LEU A 64 -3.97 12.11 -8.26
N VAL A 65 -3.25 11.20 -7.61
CA VAL A 65 -3.82 9.95 -7.08
C VAL A 65 -4.92 10.22 -6.05
N LEU A 66 -4.71 11.15 -5.13
CA LEU A 66 -5.73 11.53 -4.14
C LEU A 66 -6.99 12.10 -4.81
N LEU A 67 -6.83 13.00 -5.78
CA LEU A 67 -7.95 13.59 -6.50
C LEU A 67 -8.73 12.54 -7.31
N VAL A 68 -8.04 11.65 -8.02
CA VAL A 68 -8.69 10.55 -8.76
C VAL A 68 -9.43 9.61 -7.81
N SER A 69 -8.83 9.28 -6.67
CA SER A 69 -9.46 8.43 -5.66
C SER A 69 -10.69 9.09 -5.06
N LEU A 70 -10.62 10.38 -4.74
CA LEU A 70 -11.74 11.15 -4.22
C LEU A 70 -12.87 11.27 -5.25
N VAL A 71 -12.55 11.64 -6.48
CA VAL A 71 -13.55 11.76 -7.56
C VAL A 71 -14.18 10.40 -7.87
N GLY A 72 -13.39 9.33 -7.94
CA GLY A 72 -13.90 7.98 -8.13
C GLY A 72 -14.81 7.52 -6.97
N LEU A 73 -14.47 7.88 -5.72
CA LEU A 73 -15.31 7.63 -4.56
C LEU A 73 -16.63 8.39 -4.66
N VAL A 74 -16.58 9.68 -4.99
CA VAL A 74 -17.77 10.53 -5.14
C VAL A 74 -18.69 9.99 -6.22
N ILE A 75 -18.17 9.67 -7.41
CA ILE A 75 -18.97 9.11 -8.51
C ILE A 75 -19.64 7.79 -8.11
N ARG A 76 -19.00 6.97 -7.28
CA ARG A 76 -19.58 5.70 -6.83
C ARG A 76 -20.70 5.86 -5.79
N VAL A 77 -20.81 7.03 -5.18
CA VAL A 77 -21.80 7.32 -4.11
C VAL A 77 -23.10 7.93 -4.66
N PHE A 78 -23.06 8.55 -5.84
CA PHE A 78 -24.24 9.09 -6.53
C PHE A 78 -24.87 8.06 -7.47
#